data_AF-B0DUS4-F1
#
_entry.id   AF-B0DUS4-F1
#
_cell.length_a   1.000
_cell.length_b   1.000
_cell.length_c   1.000
_cell.angle_alpha   90.00
_cell.angle_beta   90.00
_cell.angle_gamma   90.00
#
_symmetry.space_group_name_H-M   'P 1'
#
loop_
_entity.id
_entity.type
_entity.pdbx_description
1 polymer ?
#
loop_
_entity_poly.entity_id
_entity_poly.type
_entity_poly.pdbx_seq_one_letter_code
_entity_poly.pdbx_strand_id
1 'polypeptide(L)'
;MEELLHLHCSAFQALVEENVKANVKRISDSALIRHHYAHDQGAVYIHGWVYDVESGEVSNLGVSAGPPGKEVPPTPFPLVVSSAFGK
;
A
#
# COMPACT_ATOMS: atom_id res chain seq x y z
N MET A 1 -15.59 31.21 5.10
CA MET A 1 -15.87 30.34 3.94
C MET A 1 -14.57 29.61 3.69
N GLU A 2 -14.35 28.53 4.43
CA GLU A 2 -13.13 27.72 4.33
C GLU A 2 -13.08 27.12 2.92
N GLU A 3 -12.00 27.41 2.20
CA GLU A 3 -11.63 26.68 1.00
C GLU A 3 -11.42 25.23 1.38
N LEU A 4 -12.50 24.45 1.29
CA LEU A 4 -12.47 23.01 1.11
C LEU A 4 -11.87 22.76 -0.28
N LEU A 5 -10.57 23.02 -0.39
CA LEU A 5 -9.70 22.57 -1.46
C LEU A 5 -10.02 21.08 -1.61
N HIS A 6 -10.77 20.77 -2.67
CA HIS A 6 -11.04 19.40 -3.08
C HIS A 6 -9.70 18.67 -3.13
N LEU A 7 -9.47 17.81 -2.13
CA LEU A 7 -8.27 16.99 -1.98
C LEU A 7 -8.13 15.96 -3.13
N HIS A 8 -9.14 15.90 -3.99
CA HIS A 8 -9.28 14.99 -5.13
C HIS A 8 -8.65 15.54 -6.43
N CYS A 9 -7.40 15.98 -6.38
CA CYS A 9 -6.62 15.97 -7.61
C CYS A 9 -6.09 14.54 -7.81
N SER A 10 -6.51 13.86 -8.88
CA SER A 10 -6.06 12.51 -9.23
C SER A 10 -4.53 12.38 -9.25
N ALA A 11 -3.82 13.47 -9.55
CA ALA A 11 -2.36 13.51 -9.48
C ALA A 11 -1.83 13.40 -8.04
N PHE A 12 -2.45 14.06 -7.06
CA PHE A 12 -2.06 13.95 -5.66
C PHE A 12 -2.32 12.54 -5.12
N GLN A 13 -3.50 11.98 -5.41
CA GLN A 13 -3.82 10.59 -5.06
C GLN A 13 -2.78 9.62 -5.65
N ALA A 14 -2.48 9.75 -6.94
CA ALA A 14 -1.47 8.91 -7.59
C ALA A 14 -0.08 9.02 -6.93
N LEU A 15 0.32 10.22 -6.50
CA LEU A 15 1.58 10.43 -5.77
C LEU A 15 1.56 9.76 -4.39
N VAL A 16 0.44 9.81 -3.67
CA VAL A 16 0.29 9.12 -2.38
C VAL A 16 0.37 7.60 -2.57
N GLU A 17 -0.36 7.07 -3.55
CA GLU A 17 -0.32 5.64 -3.87
C GLU A 17 1.08 5.19 -4.27
N GLU A 18 1.77 5.95 -5.12
CA GLU A 18 3.13 5.63 -5.55
C GLU A 18 4.15 5.75 -4.40
N ASN A 19 3.97 6.71 -3.50
CA ASN A 19 4.78 6.80 -2.28
C ASN A 19 4.65 5.54 -1.43
N VAL A 20 3.43 5.04 -1.22
CA VAL A 20 3.17 3.81 -0.45
C VAL A 20 3.81 2.61 -1.16
N LYS A 21 3.61 2.44 -2.47
CA LYS A 21 4.23 1.35 -3.26
C LYS A 21 5.76 1.36 -3.14
N ALA A 22 6.37 2.54 -3.29
CA ALA A 22 7.81 2.70 -3.16
C ALA A 22 8.30 2.36 -1.75
N ASN A 23 7.53 2.70 -0.71
CA ASN A 23 7.90 2.40 0.68
C ASN A 23 7.74 0.93 1.03
N VAL A 24 6.69 0.25 0.57
CA VAL A 24 6.55 -1.20 0.73
C VAL A 24 7.78 -1.90 0.13
N LYS A 25 8.18 -1.52 -1.08
CA LYS A 25 9.40 -2.04 -1.72
C LYS A 25 10.67 -1.73 -0.92
N ARG A 26 10.84 -0.50 -0.41
CA ARG A 26 12.01 -0.13 0.40
C ARG A 26 12.10 -0.97 1.68
N ILE A 27 10.97 -1.20 2.35
CA ILE A 27 10.93 -2.00 3.58
C ILE A 27 11.24 -3.46 3.27
N SER A 28 10.63 -4.04 2.22
CA SER A 28 10.91 -5.43 1.81
C SER A 28 12.36 -5.65 1.41
N ASP A 29 12.98 -4.66 0.77
CA ASP A 29 14.37 -4.71 0.31
C ASP A 29 15.39 -4.38 1.42
N SER A 30 14.91 -3.93 2.59
CA SER A 30 15.78 -3.56 3.71
C SER A 30 16.64 -4.75 4.16
N ALA A 31 17.86 -4.45 4.64
CA ALA A 31 18.78 -5.49 5.11
C ALA A 31 18.17 -6.31 6.26
N LEU A 32 17.36 -5.68 7.12
CA LEU A 32 16.67 -6.34 8.22
C LEU A 32 15.69 -7.39 7.72
N ILE A 33 14.77 -7.03 6.81
CA ILE A 33 13.75 -7.96 6.30
C ILE A 33 14.40 -9.09 5.48
N ARG A 34 15.36 -8.75 4.61
CA ARG A 34 16.10 -9.77 3.85
C ARG A 34 16.87 -10.74 4.76
N HIS A 35 17.54 -10.22 5.79
CA HIS A 35 18.23 -11.06 6.76
C HIS A 35 17.26 -11.95 7.56
N HIS A 36 16.10 -11.40 7.96
CA HIS A 36 15.07 -12.14 8.66
C HIS A 36 14.54 -13.31 7.83
N TYR A 37 14.25 -13.10 6.54
CA TYR A 37 13.83 -14.15 5.62
C TYR A 37 14.94 -15.18 5.34
N ALA A 38 16.20 -14.75 5.24
CA ALA A 38 17.32 -15.65 4.99
C ALA A 38 17.64 -16.61 6.16
N HIS A 39 17.16 -16.29 7.37
CA HIS A 39 17.40 -17.09 8.57
C HIS A 39 16.10 -17.72 9.13
N ASP A 40 15.03 -17.77 8.33
CA ASP A 40 13.74 -18.37 8.68
C ASP A 40 13.18 -17.92 10.04
N GLN A 41 13.42 -16.66 10.42
CA GLN A 41 13.07 -16.13 11.74
C GLN A 41 11.58 -15.84 11.95
N GLY A 42 10.72 -16.30 11.04
CA GLY A 42 9.29 -16.10 11.07
C GLY A 42 8.73 -15.56 9.76
N ALA A 43 7.40 -15.50 9.70
CA ALA A 43 6.69 -14.91 8.58
C ALA A 43 6.32 -13.46 8.92
N VAL A 44 6.98 -12.51 8.26
CA VAL A 44 6.63 -11.09 8.32
C VAL A 44 6.10 -10.68 6.96
N TYR A 45 4.93 -10.04 6.94
CA TYR A 45 4.30 -9.53 5.72
C TYR A 45 4.16 -8.02 5.80
N ILE A 46 4.36 -7.36 4.67
CA ILE A 46 4.30 -5.91 4.54
C ILE A 46 3.15 -5.60 3.57
N HIS A 47 2.21 -4.77 3.99
CA HIS A 47 1.05 -4.39 3.19
C HIS A 47 1.06 -2.89 2.88
N GLY A 48 0.53 -2.51 1.72
CA GLY A 48 0.42 -1.12 1.29
C GLY A 48 -1.04 -0.69 1.19
N TRP A 49 -1.48 0.17 2.10
CA TRP A 49 -2.85 0.68 2.17
C TRP A 49 -2.87 2.21 2.14
N VAL A 50 -3.96 2.78 1.65
CA VAL A 50 -4.25 4.21 1.70
C VAL A 50 -5.54 4.42 2.47
N TYR A 51 -5.52 5.39 3.39
CA TYR A 51 -6.70 5.83 4.12
C TYR A 51 -7.17 7.15 3.53
N ASP A 52 -8.44 7.20 3.13
CA ASP A 52 -9.12 8.42 2.73
C ASP A 52 -9.71 9.07 3.99
N VAL A 53 -9.26 10.30 4.29
CA VAL A 53 -9.67 11.03 5.49
C VAL A 53 -11.08 11.62 5.39
N GLU A 54 -11.59 11.83 4.18
CA GLU A 54 -12.93 12.41 3.94
C GLU A 54 -14.00 11.32 4.04
N SER A 55 -13.77 10.16 3.42
CA SER A 55 -14.72 9.04 3.43
C SER A 55 -14.55 8.11 4.64
N GLY A 56 -13.35 8.08 5.25
CA GLY A 56 -13.00 7.13 6.29
C GLY A 56 -12.71 5.72 5.78
N GLU A 57 -12.58 5.54 4.47
CA GLU A 57 -12.33 4.23 3.85
C GLU A 57 -10.83 3.91 3.77
N VAL A 58 -10.49 2.63 3.92
CA VAL A 58 -9.13 2.11 3.70
C VAL A 58 -9.13 1.27 2.43
N SER A 59 -8.23 1.58 1.51
CA SER A 59 -8.07 0.84 0.27
C SER A 59 -6.73 0.12 0.20
N ASN A 60 -6.74 -1.11 -0.28
CA ASN A 60 -5.55 -1.93 -0.49
C ASN A 60 -4.95 -1.73 -1.88
N LEU A 61 -3.68 -1.37 -1.96
CA LEU A 61 -2.98 -1.14 -3.22
C LEU A 61 -2.50 -2.42 -3.92
N GLY A 62 -2.67 -3.59 -3.31
CA GLY A 62 -2.32 -4.87 -3.91
C GLY A 62 -0.81 -5.12 -4.04
N VAL A 63 0.02 -4.38 -3.31
CA VAL A 63 1.50 -4.45 -3.40
C VAL A 63 2.14 -5.14 -2.21
N SER A 64 1.45 -6.10 -1.61
CA SER A 64 1.93 -6.79 -0.41
C SER A 64 3.20 -7.62 -0.70
N ALA A 65 4.12 -7.67 0.27
CA ALA A 65 5.35 -8.45 0.20
C ALA A 65 5.45 -9.42 1.40
N GLY A 66 6.13 -10.54 1.19
CA GLY A 66 6.34 -11.58 2.21
C GLY A 66 7.60 -12.40 1.95
N PRO A 67 7.86 -13.42 2.77
CA PRO A 67 9.00 -14.32 2.58
C PRO A 67 8.93 -15.02 1.20
N PRO A 68 10.06 -15.25 0.52
CA PRO A 68 10.07 -15.94 -0.77
C PRO A 68 9.37 -17.30 -0.71
N GLY A 69 8.51 -17.57 -1.69
CA GLY A 69 7.79 -18.85 -1.79
C GLY A 69 6.64 -19.04 -0.80
N LYS A 70 6.32 -18.04 0.03
CA LYS A 70 5.14 -18.08 0.91
C LYS A 70 4.02 -17.22 0.32
N GLU A 71 2.81 -17.76 0.37
CA GLU A 71 1.62 -17.00 -0.01
C GLU A 71 1.40 -15.84 0.96
N VAL A 72 1.03 -14.68 0.40
CA VAL A 72 0.71 -13.51 1.21
C VAL A 72 -0.70 -13.68 1.80
N PRO A 73 -0.88 -13.50 3.12
CA PRO A 73 -2.20 -13.55 3.74
C PRO A 73 -3.18 -12.52 3.14
N PRO A 74 -4.48 -12.85 3.10
CA PRO A 74 -5.48 -11.89 2.65
C PRO A 74 -5.53 -10.67 3.57
N THR A 75 -5.76 -9.50 2.97
CA THR A 75 -5.94 -8.25 3.70
C THR A 75 -7.41 -8.05 4.05
N PRO A 76 -7.74 -7.37 5.17
CA PRO A 76 -9.13 -7.10 5.54
C PRO A 76 -9.77 -5.99 4.69
N PHE A 77 -8.97 -5.27 3.89
CA PHE A 77 -9.42 -4.11 3.12
C PHE A 77 -9.60 -4.44 1.63
N PRO A 78 -10.60 -3.83 0.97
CA PRO A 78 -10.86 -4.03 -0.45
C PRO A 78 -9.69 -3.53 -1.29
N LEU A 79 -9.41 -4.22 -2.41
CA LEU A 79 -8.45 -3.74 -3.40
C LEU A 79 -8.94 -2.43 -4.02
N VAL A 80 -8.03 -1.47 -4.22
CA VAL A 80 -8.31 -0.25 -5.00
C VAL A 80 -8.81 -0.69 -6.36
N VAL A 81 -10.08 -0.42 -6.64
CA VAL A 81 -10.60 -0.42 -7.99
C VAL A 81 -10.20 0.94 -8.54
N SER A 82 -9.15 0.99 -9.36
CA SER A 82 -8.82 2.23 -10.08
C SER A 82 -10.09 2.66 -10.81
N SER A 83 -10.69 3.77 -10.40
CA SER A 83 -11.81 4.33 -11.13
C SER A 83 -11.26 4.67 -12.52
N ALA A 84 -11.80 3.96 -13.51
CA ALA A 84 -11.36 4.07 -14.88
C ALA A 84 -11.31 5.54 -15.29
N PHE A 85 -10.15 5.96 -15.77
CA PHE A 85 -10.04 7.15 -16.61
C PHE A 85 -11.01 6.96 -17.78
N GLY A 86 -12.11 7.71 -17.81
CA GLY A 86 -13.11 7.58 -18.88
C GLY A 86 -14.46 8.20 -18.55
N LYS A 87 -14.55 9.52 -18.60
CA LYS A 87 -15.67 10.19 -19.26
C LYS A 87 -15.16 10.72 -20.59
#